data_AF-A0AAD7HV00-F1
#
_entry.id   AF-A0AAD7HV00-F1
#
_cell.length_a   1.000
_cell.length_b   1.000
_cell.length_c   1.000
_cell.angle_alpha   90.00
_cell.angle_beta   90.00
_cell.angle_gamma   90.00
#
_symmetry.space_group_name_H-M   'P 1'
#
loop_
_entity.id
_entity.type
_entity.pdbx_description
1 polymer ?
#
loop_
_entity_poly.entity_id
_entity_poly.type
_entity_poly.pdbx_seq_one_letter_code
_entity_poly.pdbx_strand_id
1 'polypeptide(L)'
;MEPTTKILSVFLHKLARDLHRIRRHKDTMCVGEEVVALRRKLVKTDIDPGYLGNSLYRLAIYFRNLGRPNDALCADQEALDLHRKLAETGSDVFTDAVITELLAGSLHSLRLDFCLLGQDEDAVRAQEEAVALRRDLIETHPSATMGLVRSLQGLVIGLRGVGRDADALHADEEVVALCRKLVEEEPNVTKNFASSLQTLAIDLWIAGRNGDAVQVDEEAVALYSRLLDEDPTLTECLANSLHSLAVSLGRSDPLLSKALSDSLKNMGVQLSAVGLHEDVIRAHQEAVELRRKLTETDPVITQNLATSLQNLGTSFSDMGRHEDALRAHQEAAELRRGADPTRTKFLAESLAHAGCALSALERPADALHFSQEIVEICQKQEETNAAVRIPNRVPARCTASLAVFGGGMGLHDDALQAEEEAVTLYRELGKMKPALTTDLIKALKSLAEGLCVLGREEDVEHVETEATTLRGTQSQSESEETV
;
A
#
# COMPACT_ATOMS: atom_id res chain seq x y z
N MET A 1 -55.13 -8.08 -17.97
CA MET A 1 -53.98 -7.15 -18.09
C MET A 1 -52.75 -7.62 -17.31
N GLU A 2 -52.89 -8.40 -16.24
CA GLU A 2 -51.75 -8.85 -15.41
C GLU A 2 -50.66 -9.68 -16.12
N PRO A 3 -50.95 -10.62 -17.05
CA PRO A 3 -49.89 -11.42 -17.68
C PRO A 3 -48.94 -10.55 -18.52
N THR A 4 -49.48 -9.56 -19.22
CA THR A 4 -48.72 -8.63 -20.06
C THR A 4 -47.83 -7.73 -19.21
N THR A 5 -48.30 -7.28 -18.05
CA THR A 5 -47.52 -6.46 -17.11
C THR A 5 -46.37 -7.24 -16.48
N LYS A 6 -46.57 -8.51 -16.12
CA LYS A 6 -45.49 -9.39 -15.64
C LYS A 6 -44.39 -9.55 -16.68
N ILE A 7 -44.75 -9.92 -17.91
CA ILE A 7 -43.80 -10.10 -19.03
C ILE A 7 -43.05 -8.80 -19.32
N LEU A 8 -43.76 -7.66 -19.36
CA LEU A 8 -43.17 -6.35 -19.56
C LEU A 8 -42.12 -6.03 -18.48
N SER A 9 -42.42 -6.29 -17.21
CA SER A 9 -41.49 -6.04 -16.10
C SER A 9 -40.21 -6.89 -16.17
N VAL A 10 -40.29 -8.11 -16.73
CA VAL A 10 -39.12 -8.97 -16.96
C VAL A 10 -38.30 -8.46 -18.15
N PHE A 11 -38.97 -8.06 -19.23
CA PHE A 11 -38.32 -7.50 -20.41
C PHE A 11 -37.58 -6.20 -20.09
N LEU A 12 -38.24 -5.26 -19.42
CA LEU A 12 -37.63 -3.98 -19.03
C LEU A 12 -36.46 -4.18 -18.06
N HIS A 13 -36.53 -5.16 -17.15
CA HIS A 13 -35.40 -5.47 -16.26
C HIS A 13 -34.17 -5.97 -17.05
N LYS A 14 -34.38 -6.80 -18.08
CA LYS A 14 -33.30 -7.22 -18.98
C LYS A 14 -32.76 -6.05 -19.79
N LEU A 15 -33.64 -5.19 -20.31
CA LEU A 15 -33.25 -3.99 -21.05
C LEU A 15 -32.40 -3.04 -20.19
N ALA A 16 -32.80 -2.76 -18.95
CA ALA A 16 -32.03 -1.95 -18.02
C ALA A 16 -30.62 -2.52 -17.79
N ARG A 17 -30.51 -3.85 -17.61
CA ARG A 17 -29.21 -4.52 -17.47
C ARG A 17 -28.34 -4.36 -18.73
N ASP A 18 -28.93 -4.48 -19.91
CA ASP A 18 -28.19 -4.37 -21.16
C ASP A 18 -27.75 -2.92 -21.43
N LEU A 19 -28.61 -1.93 -21.11
CA LEU A 19 -28.28 -0.50 -21.14
C LEU A 19 -27.16 -0.14 -20.15
N HIS A 20 -27.18 -0.75 -18.96
CA HIS A 20 -26.13 -0.57 -17.96
C HIS A 20 -24.78 -1.08 -18.47
N ARG A 21 -24.76 -2.25 -19.12
CA ARG A 21 -23.55 -2.86 -19.67
C ARG A 21 -22.90 -1.98 -20.75
N ILE A 22 -23.69 -1.23 -21.52
CA ILE A 22 -23.19 -0.26 -22.52
C ILE A 22 -22.99 1.15 -21.93
N ARG A 23 -23.01 1.31 -20.60
CA ARG A 23 -22.77 2.57 -19.87
C ARG A 23 -23.73 3.72 -20.22
N ARG A 24 -24.94 3.41 -20.67
CA ARG A 24 -26.02 4.41 -20.87
C ARG A 24 -26.73 4.70 -19.55
N HIS A 25 -26.01 5.33 -18.61
CA HIS A 25 -26.44 5.47 -17.22
C HIS A 25 -27.79 6.18 -17.05
N LYS A 26 -28.07 7.25 -17.81
CA LYS A 26 -29.35 7.98 -17.74
C LYS A 26 -30.53 7.13 -18.19
N ASP A 27 -30.42 6.45 -19.34
CA ASP A 27 -31.48 5.59 -19.86
C ASP A 27 -31.72 4.37 -18.97
N THR A 28 -30.62 3.80 -18.44
CA THR A 28 -30.65 2.71 -17.46
C THR A 28 -31.49 3.09 -16.24
N MET A 29 -31.31 4.32 -15.74
CA MET A 29 -32.01 4.82 -14.55
C MET A 29 -33.51 4.95 -14.81
N CYS A 30 -33.91 5.57 -15.93
CA CYS A 30 -35.32 5.70 -16.31
C CYS A 30 -36.01 4.33 -16.42
N VAL A 31 -35.39 3.37 -17.12
CA VAL A 31 -35.96 2.02 -17.26
C VAL A 31 -35.95 1.28 -15.92
N GLY A 32 -34.93 1.48 -15.08
CA GLY A 32 -34.85 0.88 -13.74
C GLY A 32 -35.98 1.34 -12.81
N GLU A 33 -36.25 2.65 -12.76
CA GLU A 33 -37.36 3.21 -11.98
C GLU A 33 -38.72 2.68 -12.47
N GLU A 34 -38.92 2.58 -13.78
CA GLU A 34 -40.14 2.01 -14.37
C GLU A 34 -40.33 0.54 -13.97
N VAL A 35 -39.27 -0.26 -14.02
CA VAL A 35 -39.29 -1.66 -13.58
C VAL A 35 -39.70 -1.78 -12.11
N VAL A 36 -39.11 -0.96 -11.22
CA VAL A 36 -39.43 -0.98 -9.79
C VAL A 36 -40.88 -0.54 -9.57
N ALA A 37 -41.36 0.50 -10.24
CA ALA A 37 -42.73 0.96 -10.15
C ALA A 37 -43.75 -0.12 -10.60
N LEU A 38 -43.43 -0.86 -11.66
CA LEU A 38 -44.25 -1.98 -12.13
C LEU A 38 -44.23 -3.15 -11.13
N ARG A 39 -43.06 -3.55 -10.64
CA ARG A 39 -42.94 -4.68 -9.69
C ARG A 39 -43.57 -4.36 -8.33
N ARG A 40 -43.51 -3.11 -7.85
CA ARG A 40 -44.19 -2.68 -6.62
C ARG A 40 -45.71 -2.80 -6.71
N LYS A 41 -46.29 -2.64 -7.91
CA LYS A 41 -47.72 -2.90 -8.15
C LYS A 41 -48.02 -4.41 -8.18
N LEU A 42 -47.17 -5.19 -8.86
CA LEU A 42 -47.36 -6.62 -9.05
C LEU A 42 -47.18 -7.45 -7.77
N VAL A 43 -46.31 -7.04 -6.83
CA VAL A 43 -46.11 -7.75 -5.55
C VAL A 43 -47.39 -7.80 -4.71
N LYS A 44 -48.31 -6.85 -4.92
CA LYS A 44 -49.60 -6.82 -4.23
C LYS A 44 -50.61 -7.82 -4.79
N THR A 45 -50.37 -8.35 -5.99
CA THR A 45 -51.35 -9.20 -6.67
C THR A 45 -50.84 -10.62 -6.85
N ASP A 46 -49.64 -10.83 -7.42
CA ASP A 46 -49.29 -12.16 -7.91
C ASP A 46 -47.79 -12.36 -8.31
N ILE A 47 -46.83 -11.61 -7.75
CA ILE A 47 -45.40 -11.92 -7.95
C ILE A 47 -44.66 -12.03 -6.62
N ASP A 48 -43.67 -12.91 -6.60
CA ASP A 48 -42.77 -13.07 -5.47
C ASP A 48 -42.01 -11.75 -5.16
N PRO A 49 -41.98 -11.29 -3.89
CA PRO A 49 -41.27 -10.09 -3.47
C PRO A 49 -39.78 -10.05 -3.85
N GLY A 50 -39.12 -11.20 -4.00
CA GLY A 50 -37.72 -11.31 -4.41
C GLY A 50 -37.43 -10.70 -5.79
N TYR A 51 -38.41 -10.70 -6.70
CA TYR A 51 -38.25 -9.97 -7.97
C TYR A 51 -38.18 -8.45 -7.77
N LEU A 52 -38.96 -7.90 -6.83
CA LEU A 52 -38.89 -6.48 -6.50
C LEU A 52 -37.55 -6.17 -5.80
N GLY A 53 -37.14 -6.98 -4.83
CA GLY A 53 -35.86 -6.84 -4.13
C GLY A 53 -34.67 -6.81 -5.08
N ASN A 54 -34.58 -7.76 -6.02
CA ASN A 54 -33.52 -7.80 -7.02
C ASN A 54 -33.55 -6.58 -7.98
N SER A 55 -34.73 -6.04 -8.31
CA SER A 55 -34.81 -4.81 -9.11
C SER A 55 -34.37 -3.57 -8.33
N LEU A 56 -34.69 -3.48 -7.04
CA LEU A 56 -34.28 -2.39 -6.16
C LEU A 56 -32.76 -2.40 -5.94
N TYR A 57 -32.17 -3.58 -5.67
CA TYR A 57 -30.73 -3.79 -5.63
C TYR A 57 -30.02 -3.27 -6.90
N ARG A 58 -30.56 -3.60 -8.07
CA ARG A 58 -30.01 -3.08 -9.34
C ARG A 58 -30.20 -1.58 -9.50
N LEU A 59 -31.34 -1.04 -9.06
CA LEU A 59 -31.60 0.39 -9.10
C LEU A 59 -30.61 1.16 -8.21
N ALA A 60 -30.23 0.62 -7.06
CA ALA A 60 -29.20 1.20 -6.20
C ALA A 60 -27.84 1.31 -6.90
N ILE A 61 -27.41 0.27 -7.63
CA ILE A 61 -26.23 0.33 -8.49
C ILE A 61 -26.34 1.48 -9.49
N TYR A 62 -27.52 1.72 -10.06
CA TYR A 62 -27.73 2.79 -11.04
C TYR A 62 -27.66 4.18 -10.38
N PHE A 63 -28.20 4.34 -9.17
CA PHE A 63 -28.08 5.58 -8.40
C PHE A 63 -26.63 5.88 -8.04
N ARG A 64 -25.84 4.89 -7.58
CA ARG A 64 -24.40 5.07 -7.33
C ARG A 64 -23.65 5.58 -8.55
N ASN A 65 -23.89 4.99 -9.73
CA ASN A 65 -23.24 5.41 -10.98
C ASN A 65 -23.58 6.84 -11.42
N LEU A 66 -24.66 7.42 -10.91
CA LEU A 66 -25.05 8.81 -11.16
C LEU A 66 -24.63 9.76 -10.03
N GLY A 67 -23.87 9.29 -9.04
CA GLY A 67 -23.45 10.09 -7.90
C GLY A 67 -24.59 10.42 -6.93
N ARG A 68 -25.59 9.54 -6.82
CA ARG A 68 -26.74 9.68 -5.92
C ARG A 68 -26.69 8.64 -4.78
N PRO A 69 -25.72 8.71 -3.85
CA PRO A 69 -25.51 7.66 -2.83
C PRO A 69 -26.67 7.55 -1.82
N ASN A 70 -27.35 8.65 -1.47
CA ASN A 70 -28.51 8.59 -0.58
C ASN A 70 -29.71 7.84 -1.19
N ASP A 71 -29.94 8.03 -2.49
CA ASP A 71 -31.00 7.30 -3.19
C ASP A 71 -30.65 5.82 -3.37
N ALA A 72 -29.35 5.52 -3.57
CA ALA A 72 -28.85 4.16 -3.59
C ALA A 72 -29.06 3.47 -2.25
N LEU A 73 -28.68 4.11 -1.14
CA LEU A 73 -28.87 3.59 0.21
C LEU A 73 -30.33 3.26 0.49
N CYS A 74 -31.26 4.15 0.13
CA CYS A 74 -32.70 3.90 0.28
C CYS A 74 -33.16 2.66 -0.51
N ALA A 75 -32.71 2.52 -1.76
CA ALA A 75 -33.10 1.39 -2.61
C ALA A 75 -32.48 0.06 -2.13
N ASP A 76 -31.22 0.07 -1.70
CA ASP A 76 -30.55 -1.12 -1.16
C ASP A 76 -31.13 -1.53 0.21
N GLN A 77 -31.54 -0.58 1.06
CA GLN A 77 -32.22 -0.88 2.32
C GLN A 77 -33.59 -1.53 2.08
N GLU A 78 -34.39 -1.01 1.14
CA GLU A 78 -35.68 -1.63 0.77
C GLU A 78 -35.46 -3.03 0.16
N ALA A 79 -34.42 -3.21 -0.65
CA ALA A 79 -34.05 -4.52 -1.20
C ALA A 79 -33.65 -5.51 -0.09
N LEU A 80 -32.84 -5.07 0.87
CA LEU A 80 -32.42 -5.86 2.02
C LEU A 80 -33.60 -6.31 2.87
N ASP A 81 -34.52 -5.40 3.20
CA ASP A 81 -35.71 -5.71 4.00
C ASP A 81 -36.61 -6.73 3.29
N LEU A 82 -36.76 -6.62 1.96
CA LEU A 82 -37.50 -7.61 1.17
C LEU A 82 -36.82 -8.98 1.14
N HIS A 83 -35.49 -9.05 0.98
CA HIS A 83 -34.77 -10.31 0.97
C HIS A 83 -34.74 -10.97 2.36
N ARG A 84 -34.62 -10.20 3.45
CA ARG A 84 -34.74 -10.72 4.82
C ARG A 84 -36.12 -11.32 5.08
N LYS A 85 -37.18 -10.59 4.71
CA LYS A 85 -38.54 -11.09 4.82
C LYS A 85 -38.75 -12.37 4.00
N LEU A 86 -38.17 -12.42 2.80
CA LEU A 86 -38.23 -13.62 1.95
C LEU A 86 -37.50 -14.82 2.58
N ALA A 87 -36.37 -14.59 3.25
CA ALA A 87 -35.66 -15.63 4.00
C ALA A 87 -36.46 -16.15 5.20
N GLU A 88 -37.22 -15.28 5.88
CA GLU A 88 -38.08 -15.66 7.00
C GLU A 88 -39.33 -16.43 6.56
N THR A 89 -39.96 -16.01 5.45
CA THR A 89 -41.24 -16.58 5.00
C THR A 89 -41.09 -17.73 4.02
N GLY A 90 -39.91 -17.89 3.42
CA GLY A 90 -39.68 -18.78 2.28
C GLY A 90 -40.26 -18.23 0.97
N SER A 91 -39.96 -18.92 -0.13
CA SER A 91 -40.46 -18.63 -1.48
C SER A 91 -40.79 -19.91 -2.23
N ASP A 92 -41.89 -19.90 -2.99
CA ASP A 92 -42.23 -20.98 -3.93
C ASP A 92 -41.43 -20.90 -5.24
N VAL A 93 -40.74 -19.78 -5.48
CA VAL A 93 -40.03 -19.47 -6.74
C VAL A 93 -38.52 -19.53 -6.57
N PHE A 94 -38.01 -19.05 -5.43
CA PHE A 94 -36.58 -19.00 -5.12
C PHE A 94 -36.24 -20.08 -4.10
N THR A 95 -35.17 -20.83 -4.36
CA THR A 95 -34.63 -21.76 -3.35
C THR A 95 -33.95 -20.99 -2.23
N ASP A 96 -33.85 -21.59 -1.04
CA ASP A 96 -33.19 -20.97 0.13
C ASP A 96 -31.76 -20.52 -0.18
N ALA A 97 -31.03 -21.28 -0.99
CA ALA A 97 -29.70 -20.92 -1.48
C ALA A 97 -29.71 -19.63 -2.32
N VAL A 98 -30.69 -19.49 -3.22
CA VAL A 98 -30.84 -18.27 -4.04
C VAL A 98 -31.27 -17.08 -3.19
N ILE A 99 -32.15 -17.28 -2.21
CA ILE A 99 -32.56 -16.23 -1.28
C ILE A 99 -31.36 -15.75 -0.46
N THR A 100 -30.54 -16.68 0.04
CA THR A 100 -29.31 -16.38 0.79
C THR A 100 -28.32 -15.59 -0.06
N GLU A 101 -28.12 -15.96 -1.33
CA GLU A 101 -27.28 -15.19 -2.26
C GLU A 101 -27.83 -13.79 -2.57
N LEU A 102 -29.14 -13.65 -2.74
CA LEU A 102 -29.79 -12.35 -2.93
C LEU A 102 -29.60 -11.45 -1.71
N LEU A 103 -29.78 -12.01 -0.50
CA LEU A 103 -29.59 -11.31 0.76
C LEU A 103 -28.13 -10.85 0.94
N ALA A 104 -27.17 -11.76 0.78
CA ALA A 104 -25.75 -11.45 0.86
C ALA A 104 -25.28 -10.49 -0.25
N GLY A 105 -25.92 -10.53 -1.43
CA GLY A 105 -25.71 -9.55 -2.51
C GLY A 105 -26.19 -8.15 -2.15
N SER A 106 -27.38 -8.02 -1.55
CA SER A 106 -27.89 -6.73 -1.06
C SER A 106 -27.02 -6.14 0.04
N LEU A 107 -26.55 -6.95 0.99
CA LEU A 107 -25.63 -6.50 2.04
C LEU A 107 -24.29 -5.98 1.48
N HIS A 108 -23.71 -6.69 0.51
CA HIS A 108 -22.49 -6.22 -0.18
C HIS A 108 -22.72 -4.91 -0.94
N SER A 109 -23.90 -4.73 -1.51
CA SER A 109 -24.31 -3.51 -2.19
C SER A 109 -24.44 -2.34 -1.22
N LEU A 110 -25.12 -2.57 -0.10
CA LEU A 110 -25.34 -1.59 0.97
C LEU A 110 -24.02 -1.11 1.59
N ARG A 111 -23.04 -2.01 1.74
CA ARG A 111 -21.67 -1.65 2.14
C ARG A 111 -21.09 -0.55 1.26
N LEU A 112 -21.24 -0.64 -0.06
CA LEU A 112 -20.70 0.37 -0.98
C LEU A 112 -21.35 1.74 -0.76
N ASP A 113 -22.65 1.77 -0.44
CA ASP A 113 -23.35 3.02 -0.12
C ASP A 113 -22.84 3.63 1.18
N PHE A 114 -22.66 2.81 2.22
CA PHE A 114 -22.08 3.26 3.49
C PHE A 114 -20.67 3.82 3.30
N CYS A 115 -19.80 3.17 2.52
CA CYS A 115 -18.47 3.71 2.20
C CYS A 115 -18.54 5.07 1.49
N LEU A 116 -19.48 5.25 0.55
CA LEU A 116 -19.65 6.53 -0.16
C LEU A 116 -20.17 7.66 0.74
N LEU A 117 -20.84 7.31 1.83
CA LEU A 117 -21.37 8.25 2.83
C LEU A 117 -20.42 8.44 4.02
N GLY A 118 -19.27 7.77 4.04
CA GLY A 118 -18.29 7.83 5.15
C GLY A 118 -18.75 7.09 6.42
N GLN A 119 -19.65 6.13 6.29
CA GLN A 119 -20.18 5.32 7.38
C GLN A 119 -19.44 3.97 7.45
N ASP A 120 -18.13 3.99 7.69
CA ASP A 120 -17.27 2.83 7.49
C ASP A 120 -17.57 1.66 8.44
N GLU A 121 -17.97 1.91 9.69
CA GLU A 121 -18.40 0.87 10.63
C GLU A 121 -19.70 0.18 10.18
N ASP A 122 -20.64 0.94 9.60
CA ASP A 122 -21.88 0.38 9.07
C ASP A 122 -21.60 -0.49 7.84
N ALA A 123 -20.64 -0.07 7.02
CA ALA A 123 -20.12 -0.85 5.90
C ALA A 123 -19.52 -2.18 6.35
N VAL A 124 -18.67 -2.17 7.38
CA VAL A 124 -18.07 -3.37 7.96
C VAL A 124 -19.14 -4.32 8.48
N ARG A 125 -20.09 -3.83 9.28
CA ARG A 125 -21.18 -4.66 9.84
C ARG A 125 -22.03 -5.33 8.75
N ALA A 126 -22.40 -4.59 7.71
CA ALA A 126 -23.15 -5.15 6.59
C ALA A 126 -22.36 -6.27 5.88
N GLN A 127 -21.05 -6.09 5.75
CA GLN A 127 -20.18 -7.06 5.09
C GLN A 127 -19.89 -8.28 5.96
N GLU A 128 -19.77 -8.14 7.29
CA GLU A 128 -19.67 -9.24 8.25
C GLU A 128 -20.92 -10.14 8.18
N GLU A 129 -22.12 -9.55 8.10
CA GLU A 129 -23.37 -10.31 7.91
C GLU A 129 -23.39 -11.06 6.57
N ALA A 130 -22.94 -10.43 5.48
CA ALA A 130 -22.86 -11.08 4.16
C ALA A 130 -21.88 -12.27 4.16
N VAL A 131 -20.76 -12.15 4.88
CA VAL A 131 -19.77 -13.22 5.06
C VAL A 131 -20.36 -14.37 5.87
N ALA A 132 -21.06 -14.10 6.97
CA ALA A 132 -21.69 -15.14 7.79
C ALA A 132 -22.70 -15.96 6.97
N LEU A 133 -23.59 -15.30 6.22
CA LEU A 133 -24.55 -15.97 5.34
C LEU A 133 -23.89 -16.87 4.30
N ARG A 134 -22.77 -16.42 3.71
CA ARG A 134 -22.06 -17.19 2.70
C ARG A 134 -21.20 -18.31 3.30
N ARG A 135 -20.71 -18.19 4.53
CA ARG A 135 -20.07 -19.29 5.27
C ARG A 135 -21.07 -20.42 5.50
N ASP A 136 -22.28 -20.10 5.95
CA ASP A 136 -23.33 -21.11 6.14
C ASP A 136 -23.75 -21.74 4.80
N LEU A 137 -23.82 -20.94 3.73
CA LEU A 137 -24.22 -21.42 2.40
C LEU A 137 -23.22 -22.43 1.81
N ILE A 138 -21.91 -22.22 1.96
CA ILE A 138 -20.91 -23.11 1.36
C ILE A 138 -20.88 -24.51 1.99
N GLU A 139 -21.41 -24.69 3.21
CA GLU A 139 -21.54 -26.00 3.84
C GLU A 139 -22.47 -26.93 3.06
N THR A 140 -23.47 -26.36 2.36
CA THR A 140 -24.46 -27.10 1.58
C THR A 140 -24.30 -26.90 0.07
N HIS A 141 -23.68 -25.80 -0.35
CA HIS A 141 -23.49 -25.41 -1.74
C HIS A 141 -22.05 -24.95 -1.99
N PRO A 142 -21.08 -25.87 -2.15
CA PRO A 142 -19.67 -25.52 -2.37
C PRO A 142 -19.41 -24.59 -3.57
N SER A 143 -20.30 -24.59 -4.57
CA SER A 143 -20.24 -23.67 -5.71
C SER A 143 -20.38 -22.19 -5.34
N ALA A 144 -20.84 -21.86 -4.12
CA ALA A 144 -20.94 -20.51 -3.60
C ALA A 144 -19.60 -19.96 -3.04
N THR A 145 -18.54 -20.77 -3.00
CA THR A 145 -17.25 -20.40 -2.39
C THR A 145 -16.65 -19.11 -2.98
N MET A 146 -16.75 -18.91 -4.29
CA MET A 146 -16.29 -17.67 -4.93
C MET A 146 -17.11 -16.44 -4.48
N GLY A 147 -18.38 -16.62 -4.12
CA GLY A 147 -19.19 -15.59 -3.51
C GLY A 147 -18.67 -15.19 -2.13
N LEU A 148 -18.26 -16.17 -1.32
CA LEU A 148 -17.64 -15.93 0.00
C LEU A 148 -16.30 -15.20 -0.15
N VAL A 149 -15.43 -15.64 -1.06
CA VAL A 149 -14.15 -14.97 -1.36
C VAL A 149 -14.35 -13.48 -1.67
N ARG A 150 -15.27 -13.14 -2.58
CA ARG A 150 -15.56 -11.73 -2.91
C ARG A 150 -16.08 -10.93 -1.72
N SER A 151 -16.80 -11.58 -0.81
CA SER A 151 -17.35 -10.95 0.38
C SER A 151 -16.27 -10.67 1.42
N LEU A 152 -15.38 -11.64 1.64
CA LEU A 152 -14.22 -11.48 2.52
C LEU A 152 -13.26 -10.40 1.98
N GLN A 153 -12.98 -10.36 0.69
CA GLN A 153 -12.18 -9.28 0.09
C GLN A 153 -12.80 -7.89 0.33
N GLY A 154 -14.13 -7.78 0.23
CA GLY A 154 -14.85 -6.56 0.60
C GLY A 154 -14.75 -6.23 2.09
N LEU A 155 -14.75 -7.24 2.95
CA LEU A 155 -14.61 -7.10 4.40
C LEU A 155 -13.21 -6.61 4.79
N VAL A 156 -12.17 -7.20 4.20
CA VAL A 156 -10.76 -6.81 4.41
C VAL A 156 -10.56 -5.32 4.14
N ILE A 157 -11.06 -4.81 3.01
CA ILE A 157 -10.96 -3.39 2.66
C ILE A 157 -11.64 -2.52 3.73
N GLY A 158 -12.83 -2.92 4.19
CA GLY A 158 -13.56 -2.20 5.23
C GLY A 158 -12.83 -2.21 6.59
N LEU A 159 -12.35 -3.38 7.01
CA LEU A 159 -11.64 -3.57 8.27
C LEU A 159 -10.35 -2.75 8.33
N ARG A 160 -9.56 -2.72 7.25
CA ARG A 160 -8.38 -1.84 7.15
C ARG A 160 -8.77 -0.36 7.22
N GLY A 161 -9.88 0.01 6.58
CA GLY A 161 -10.41 1.39 6.62
C GLY A 161 -10.74 1.89 8.02
N VAL A 162 -11.26 1.01 8.89
CA VAL A 162 -11.57 1.32 10.30
C VAL A 162 -10.41 1.02 11.27
N GLY A 163 -9.24 0.59 10.77
CA GLY A 163 -8.06 0.27 11.59
C GLY A 163 -8.12 -1.06 12.34
N ARG A 164 -9.01 -1.98 11.95
CA ARG A 164 -9.12 -3.34 12.49
C ARG A 164 -8.20 -4.31 11.74
N ASP A 165 -6.89 -4.01 11.74
CA ASP A 165 -5.89 -4.72 10.92
C ASP A 165 -5.77 -6.21 11.24
N ALA A 166 -5.91 -6.59 12.51
CA ALA A 166 -5.85 -8.01 12.92
C ALA A 166 -7.02 -8.82 12.36
N ASP A 167 -8.23 -8.25 12.35
CA ASP A 167 -9.41 -8.88 11.76
C ASP A 167 -9.30 -8.95 10.24
N ALA A 168 -8.73 -7.91 9.61
CA ALA A 168 -8.46 -7.89 8.18
C ALA A 168 -7.49 -9.00 7.77
N LEU A 169 -6.39 -9.15 8.50
CA LEU A 169 -5.42 -10.22 8.28
C LEU A 169 -6.06 -11.61 8.39
N HIS A 170 -6.90 -11.83 9.40
CA HIS A 170 -7.61 -13.10 9.56
C HIS A 170 -8.55 -13.40 8.37
N ALA A 171 -9.27 -12.39 7.88
CA ALA A 171 -10.13 -12.53 6.71
C ALA A 171 -9.32 -12.80 5.42
N ASP A 172 -8.14 -12.19 5.26
CA ASP A 172 -7.25 -12.46 4.12
C ASP A 172 -6.64 -13.88 4.17
N GLU A 173 -6.27 -14.38 5.36
CA GLU A 173 -5.84 -15.77 5.55
C GLU A 173 -6.95 -16.76 5.10
N GLU A 174 -8.21 -16.47 5.44
CA GLU A 174 -9.36 -17.26 4.99
C GLU A 174 -9.54 -17.19 3.47
N VAL A 175 -9.42 -16.01 2.86
CA VAL A 175 -9.48 -15.85 1.40
C VAL A 175 -8.45 -16.75 0.71
N VAL A 176 -7.20 -16.72 1.16
CA VAL A 176 -6.12 -17.55 0.61
C VAL A 176 -6.41 -19.04 0.79
N ALA A 177 -6.92 -19.45 1.96
CA ALA A 177 -7.30 -20.84 2.21
C ALA A 177 -8.44 -21.32 1.29
N LEU A 178 -9.44 -20.48 1.02
CA LEU A 178 -10.54 -20.79 0.11
C LEU A 178 -10.08 -20.82 -1.34
N CYS A 179 -9.29 -19.83 -1.78
CA CYS A 179 -8.74 -19.80 -3.13
C CYS A 179 -7.83 -21.00 -3.41
N ARG A 180 -7.04 -21.46 -2.43
CA ARG A 180 -6.20 -22.65 -2.58
C ARG A 180 -7.04 -23.89 -2.90
N LYS A 181 -8.15 -24.10 -2.18
CA LYS A 181 -9.11 -25.18 -2.47
C LYS A 181 -9.72 -25.05 -3.87
N LEU A 182 -10.08 -23.83 -4.27
CA LEU A 182 -10.70 -23.59 -5.59
C LEU A 182 -9.74 -23.86 -6.75
N VAL A 183 -8.44 -23.57 -6.62
CA VAL A 183 -7.46 -23.84 -7.68
C VAL A 183 -7.27 -25.34 -7.93
N GLU A 184 -7.48 -26.19 -6.92
CA GLU A 184 -7.46 -27.64 -7.09
C GLU A 184 -8.62 -28.13 -7.99
N GLU A 185 -9.74 -27.41 -8.01
CA GLU A 185 -10.94 -27.76 -8.77
C GLU A 185 -11.03 -27.04 -10.13
N GLU A 186 -10.62 -25.76 -10.17
CA GLU A 186 -10.76 -24.88 -11.32
C GLU A 186 -9.46 -24.09 -11.59
N PRO A 187 -8.60 -24.54 -12.53
CA PRO A 187 -7.33 -23.86 -12.83
C PRO A 187 -7.47 -22.41 -13.31
N ASN A 188 -8.65 -21.99 -13.76
CA ASN A 188 -8.94 -20.63 -14.23
C ASN A 188 -8.94 -19.58 -13.09
N VAL A 189 -9.02 -20.00 -11.81
CA VAL A 189 -9.00 -19.08 -10.66
C VAL A 189 -7.57 -18.76 -10.17
N THR A 190 -6.55 -19.40 -10.75
CA THR A 190 -5.13 -19.26 -10.34
C THR A 190 -4.65 -17.81 -10.29
N LYS A 191 -5.09 -16.96 -11.24
CA LYS A 191 -4.75 -15.52 -11.24
C LYS A 191 -5.30 -14.78 -10.02
N ASN A 192 -6.55 -15.07 -9.63
CA ASN A 192 -7.18 -14.46 -8.46
C ASN A 192 -6.52 -14.96 -7.16
N PHE A 193 -6.09 -16.23 -7.14
CA PHE A 193 -5.35 -16.80 -6.03
C PHE A 193 -3.99 -16.11 -5.85
N ALA A 194 -3.21 -15.95 -6.92
CA ALA A 194 -1.93 -15.24 -6.89
C ALA A 194 -2.09 -13.78 -6.39
N SER A 195 -3.13 -13.08 -6.85
CA SER A 195 -3.43 -11.72 -6.37
C SER A 195 -3.82 -11.67 -4.88
N SER A 196 -4.47 -12.72 -4.38
CA SER A 196 -4.85 -12.81 -2.96
C SER A 196 -3.62 -13.11 -2.08
N LEU A 197 -2.71 -13.97 -2.53
CA LEU A 197 -1.43 -14.22 -1.86
C LEU A 197 -0.61 -12.93 -1.75
N GLN A 198 -0.50 -12.15 -2.84
CA GLN A 198 0.22 -10.88 -2.81
C GLN A 198 -0.35 -9.91 -1.75
N THR A 199 -1.69 -9.88 -1.61
CA THR A 199 -2.37 -9.03 -0.64
C THR A 199 -2.11 -9.51 0.79
N LEU A 200 -2.18 -10.82 1.03
CA LEU A 200 -1.87 -11.43 2.33
C LEU A 200 -0.40 -11.23 2.73
N ALA A 201 0.55 -11.32 1.79
CA ALA A 201 1.96 -11.10 2.08
C ALA A 201 2.23 -9.69 2.63
N ILE A 202 1.59 -8.68 2.03
CA ILE A 202 1.67 -7.29 2.51
C ILE A 202 1.10 -7.17 3.92
N ASP A 203 -0.03 -7.80 4.22
CA ASP A 203 -0.66 -7.72 5.55
C ASP A 203 0.17 -8.43 6.61
N LEU A 204 0.75 -9.59 6.29
CA LEU A 204 1.68 -10.31 7.15
C LEU A 204 2.93 -9.47 7.42
N TRP A 205 3.45 -8.77 6.41
CA TRP A 205 4.58 -7.85 6.55
C TRP A 205 4.24 -6.65 7.45
N ILE A 206 3.06 -6.02 7.29
CA ILE A 206 2.60 -4.93 8.16
C ILE A 206 2.45 -5.42 9.61
N ALA A 207 1.94 -6.63 9.80
CA ALA A 207 1.81 -7.28 11.10
C ALA A 207 3.14 -7.75 11.71
N GLY A 208 4.27 -7.61 11.00
CA GLY A 208 5.59 -8.04 11.44
C GLY A 208 5.82 -9.56 11.39
N ARG A 209 4.91 -10.33 10.80
CA ARG A 209 5.01 -11.79 10.59
C ARG A 209 5.86 -12.09 9.34
N ASN A 210 7.09 -11.59 9.32
CA ASN A 210 7.94 -11.56 8.12
C ASN A 210 8.23 -12.96 7.54
N GLY A 211 8.42 -13.98 8.40
CA GLY A 211 8.63 -15.36 7.94
C GLY A 211 7.43 -15.95 7.20
N ASP A 212 6.22 -15.66 7.66
CA ASP A 212 4.98 -16.07 6.99
C ASP A 212 4.80 -15.27 5.68
N ALA A 213 5.14 -13.97 5.70
CA ALA A 213 5.10 -13.12 4.50
C ALA A 213 6.02 -13.66 3.40
N VAL A 214 7.25 -14.08 3.73
CA VAL A 214 8.18 -14.70 2.78
C VAL A 214 7.59 -15.95 2.14
N GLN A 215 6.98 -16.85 2.92
CA GLN A 215 6.37 -18.07 2.38
C GLN A 215 5.23 -17.77 1.39
N VAL A 216 4.39 -16.79 1.73
CA VAL A 216 3.26 -16.37 0.88
C VAL A 216 3.76 -15.67 -0.38
N ASP A 217 4.79 -14.82 -0.27
CA ASP A 217 5.45 -14.15 -1.40
C ASP A 217 6.11 -15.16 -2.36
N GLU A 218 6.79 -16.19 -1.84
CA GLU A 218 7.38 -17.27 -2.65
C GLU A 218 6.31 -18.04 -3.44
N GLU A 219 5.18 -18.36 -2.80
CA GLU A 219 4.03 -19.00 -3.46
C GLU A 219 3.46 -18.10 -4.57
N ALA A 220 3.29 -16.80 -4.30
CA ALA A 220 2.81 -15.83 -5.29
C ALA A 220 3.75 -15.70 -6.50
N VAL A 221 5.07 -15.59 -6.26
CA VAL A 221 6.10 -15.54 -7.30
C VAL A 221 6.06 -16.81 -8.15
N ALA A 222 6.01 -17.99 -7.54
CA ALA A 222 5.96 -19.25 -8.27
C ALA A 222 4.73 -19.35 -9.18
N LEU A 223 3.57 -18.88 -8.71
CA LEU A 223 2.34 -18.86 -9.51
C LEU A 223 2.41 -17.84 -10.65
N TYR A 224 2.85 -16.61 -10.38
CA TYR A 224 2.98 -15.60 -11.43
C TYR A 224 4.01 -15.99 -12.49
N SER A 225 5.14 -16.58 -12.10
CA SER A 225 6.14 -17.09 -13.05
C SER A 225 5.57 -18.16 -13.97
N ARG A 226 4.74 -19.07 -13.46
CA ARG A 226 4.05 -20.06 -14.30
C ARG A 226 3.01 -19.44 -15.24
N LEU A 227 2.25 -18.46 -14.75
CA LEU A 227 1.20 -17.81 -15.54
C LEU A 227 1.77 -16.90 -16.62
N LEU A 228 3.01 -16.44 -16.48
CA LEU A 228 3.65 -15.53 -17.42
C LEU A 228 3.82 -16.12 -18.83
N ASP A 229 3.97 -17.45 -18.93
CA ASP A 229 4.03 -18.17 -20.21
C ASP A 229 2.71 -18.06 -20.99
N GLU A 230 1.58 -17.92 -20.30
CA GLU A 230 0.23 -17.84 -20.88
C GLU A 230 -0.25 -16.38 -21.07
N ASP A 231 0.09 -15.51 -20.12
CA ASP A 231 -0.33 -14.11 -20.08
C ASP A 231 0.85 -13.17 -19.77
N PRO A 232 1.56 -12.68 -20.80
CA PRO A 232 2.66 -11.72 -20.62
C PRO A 232 2.25 -10.40 -19.94
N THR A 233 0.95 -10.08 -19.86
CA THR A 233 0.46 -8.88 -19.15
C THR A 233 0.67 -8.96 -17.65
N LEU A 234 0.98 -10.14 -17.11
CA LEU A 234 1.26 -10.38 -15.69
C LEU A 234 2.69 -10.02 -15.26
N THR A 235 3.54 -9.55 -16.18
CA THR A 235 4.94 -9.18 -15.88
C THR A 235 5.04 -8.21 -14.70
N GLU A 236 4.15 -7.22 -14.59
CA GLU A 236 4.17 -6.27 -13.46
C GLU A 236 3.72 -6.91 -12.15
N CYS A 237 2.76 -7.85 -12.18
CA CYS A 237 2.33 -8.60 -11.00
C CYS A 237 3.47 -9.45 -10.43
N LEU A 238 4.24 -10.11 -11.30
CA LEU A 238 5.44 -10.85 -10.91
C LEU A 238 6.49 -9.91 -10.31
N ALA A 239 6.76 -8.77 -10.95
CA ALA A 239 7.71 -7.77 -10.45
C ALA A 239 7.31 -7.21 -9.08
N ASN A 240 6.01 -7.01 -8.84
CA ASN A 240 5.50 -6.58 -7.54
C ASN A 240 5.69 -7.66 -6.46
N SER A 241 5.43 -8.92 -6.79
CA SER A 241 5.59 -10.05 -5.86
C SER A 241 7.06 -10.29 -5.52
N LEU A 242 7.96 -10.20 -6.49
CA LEU A 242 9.42 -10.26 -6.28
C LEU A 242 9.93 -9.09 -5.42
N HIS A 243 9.40 -7.89 -5.63
CA HIS A 243 9.73 -6.74 -4.79
C HIS A 243 9.26 -6.94 -3.34
N SER A 244 8.04 -7.43 -3.15
CA SER A 244 7.48 -7.76 -1.83
C SER A 244 8.33 -8.83 -1.13
N LEU A 245 8.66 -9.92 -1.83
CA LEU A 245 9.53 -10.98 -1.33
C LEU A 245 10.87 -10.44 -0.83
N ALA A 246 11.52 -9.58 -1.61
CA ALA A 246 12.79 -8.99 -1.23
C ALA A 246 12.69 -8.12 0.04
N VAL A 247 11.61 -7.35 0.17
CA VAL A 247 11.33 -6.52 1.36
C VAL A 247 11.04 -7.40 2.59
N SER A 248 10.27 -8.47 2.42
CA SER A 248 9.95 -9.46 3.46
C SER A 248 11.21 -10.22 3.93
N LEU A 249 12.05 -10.67 3.00
CA LEU A 249 13.34 -11.31 3.29
C LEU A 249 14.27 -10.37 4.07
N GLY A 250 14.39 -9.10 3.66
CA GLY A 250 15.25 -8.12 4.32
C GLY A 250 14.86 -7.80 5.77
N ARG A 251 13.57 -7.95 6.13
CA ARG A 251 13.07 -7.77 7.51
C ARG A 251 12.95 -9.05 8.31
N SER A 252 13.00 -10.21 7.67
CA SER A 252 12.88 -11.51 8.35
C SER A 252 14.08 -11.81 9.26
N ASP A 253 15.15 -11.02 9.18
CA ASP A 253 16.32 -11.15 10.04
C ASP A 253 16.50 -9.95 11.02
N PRO A 254 16.10 -10.08 12.30
CA PRO A 254 16.46 -9.13 13.35
C PRO A 254 17.98 -9.02 13.60
N LEU A 255 18.76 -10.00 13.16
CA LEU A 255 20.22 -10.01 13.28
C LEU A 255 20.90 -9.17 12.22
N LEU A 256 20.22 -8.77 11.15
CA LEU A 256 20.78 -7.87 10.14
C LEU A 256 21.03 -6.46 10.74
N SER A 257 20.19 -6.05 11.69
CA SER A 257 20.36 -4.84 12.50
C SER A 257 21.31 -5.02 13.70
N LYS A 258 21.40 -6.23 14.29
CA LYS A 258 22.15 -6.48 15.54
C LYS A 258 23.54 -7.10 15.34
N ALA A 259 23.74 -7.89 14.29
CA ALA A 259 25.04 -8.47 13.90
C ALA A 259 26.02 -7.41 13.39
N LEU A 260 25.52 -6.23 13.01
CA LEU A 260 26.35 -5.05 12.75
C LEU A 260 26.94 -4.45 14.05
N SER A 261 26.35 -4.75 15.21
CA SER A 261 26.82 -4.30 16.54
C SER A 261 27.53 -5.41 17.35
N ASP A 262 27.10 -6.67 17.21
CA ASP A 262 27.61 -7.81 18.00
C ASP A 262 28.46 -8.75 17.12
N SER A 263 29.70 -8.35 16.87
CA SER A 263 30.71 -9.10 16.14
C SER A 263 30.96 -10.54 16.67
N LEU A 264 31.24 -11.48 15.75
CA LEU A 264 32.06 -12.71 15.91
C LEU A 264 31.61 -13.81 16.89
N LYS A 265 30.66 -14.69 16.51
CA LYS A 265 30.67 -16.06 17.12
C LYS A 265 30.10 -17.26 16.36
N ASN A 266 29.37 -17.14 15.24
CA ASN A 266 28.83 -18.31 14.54
C ASN A 266 28.94 -18.22 13.01
N MET A 267 29.79 -19.06 12.41
CA MET A 267 29.97 -19.19 10.95
C MET A 267 28.66 -19.59 10.24
N GLY A 268 27.83 -20.44 10.86
CA GLY A 268 26.52 -20.82 10.30
C GLY A 268 25.52 -19.66 10.22
N VAL A 269 25.58 -18.73 11.18
CA VAL A 269 24.74 -17.51 11.19
C VAL A 269 25.23 -16.54 10.11
N GLN A 270 26.55 -16.41 9.94
CA GLN A 270 27.11 -15.56 8.87
C GLN A 270 26.82 -16.10 7.47
N LEU A 271 26.94 -17.41 7.25
CA LEU A 271 26.59 -18.03 5.97
C LEU A 271 25.09 -17.93 5.68
N SER A 272 24.24 -18.06 6.70
CA SER A 272 22.79 -17.86 6.57
C SER A 272 22.43 -16.41 6.24
N ALA A 273 23.06 -15.43 6.91
CA ALA A 273 22.84 -14.02 6.64
C ALA A 273 23.31 -13.64 5.22
N VAL A 274 24.51 -14.09 4.81
CA VAL A 274 25.01 -13.87 3.45
C VAL A 274 24.08 -14.49 2.40
N GLY A 275 23.58 -15.70 2.61
CA GLY A 275 22.62 -16.33 1.70
C GLY A 275 21.31 -15.53 1.58
N LEU A 276 20.75 -15.07 2.70
CA LEU A 276 19.54 -14.24 2.70
C LEU A 276 19.76 -12.89 1.99
N HIS A 277 20.91 -12.25 2.18
CA HIS A 277 21.26 -11.02 1.48
C HIS A 277 21.36 -11.21 -0.04
N GLU A 278 21.95 -12.32 -0.49
CA GLU A 278 22.01 -12.67 -1.91
C GLU A 278 20.60 -12.92 -2.49
N ASP A 279 19.72 -13.54 -1.72
CA ASP A 279 18.32 -13.75 -2.11
C ASP A 279 17.53 -12.44 -2.24
N VAL A 280 17.70 -11.50 -1.29
CA VAL A 280 17.12 -10.14 -1.35
C VAL A 280 17.58 -9.41 -2.60
N ILE A 281 18.90 -9.40 -2.87
CA ILE A 281 19.48 -8.73 -4.04
C ILE A 281 18.93 -9.36 -5.32
N ARG A 282 18.88 -10.69 -5.40
CA ARG A 282 18.39 -11.42 -6.58
C ARG A 282 16.92 -11.07 -6.87
N ALA A 283 16.05 -11.11 -5.87
CA ALA A 283 14.63 -10.78 -6.04
C ALA A 283 14.42 -9.32 -6.47
N HIS A 284 15.16 -8.37 -5.89
CA HIS A 284 15.13 -6.97 -6.32
C HIS A 284 15.68 -6.78 -7.75
N GLN A 285 16.76 -7.46 -8.13
CA GLN A 285 17.31 -7.42 -9.49
C GLN A 285 16.32 -7.93 -10.53
N GLU A 286 15.68 -9.08 -10.27
CA GLU A 286 14.68 -9.65 -11.18
C GLU A 286 13.48 -8.70 -11.33
N ALA A 287 12.98 -8.12 -10.23
CA ALA A 287 11.91 -7.13 -10.28
C ALA A 287 12.28 -5.88 -11.10
N VAL A 288 13.53 -5.40 -10.99
CA VAL A 288 14.06 -4.28 -11.79
C VAL A 288 14.15 -4.67 -13.27
N GLU A 289 14.63 -5.86 -13.60
CA GLU A 289 14.73 -6.33 -14.99
C GLU A 289 13.37 -6.48 -15.66
N LEU A 290 12.37 -7.01 -14.96
CA LEU A 290 10.99 -7.12 -15.46
C LEU A 290 10.40 -5.72 -15.74
N ARG A 291 10.56 -4.77 -14.81
CA ARG A 291 10.07 -3.40 -15.00
C ARG A 291 10.80 -2.64 -16.10
N ARG A 292 12.10 -2.88 -16.30
CA ARG A 292 12.84 -2.35 -17.46
C ARG A 292 12.26 -2.85 -18.78
N LYS A 293 11.90 -4.14 -18.87
CA LYS A 293 11.27 -4.71 -20.08
C LYS A 293 9.89 -4.11 -20.37
N LEU A 294 9.17 -3.67 -19.33
CA LEU A 294 7.86 -3.03 -19.43
C LEU A 294 7.91 -1.53 -19.74
N THR A 295 9.10 -0.93 -19.85
CA THR A 295 9.21 0.53 -19.94
C THR A 295 8.73 1.06 -21.30
N GLU A 296 7.42 1.30 -21.40
CA GLU A 296 6.73 1.99 -22.50
C GLU A 296 6.18 3.34 -22.00
N THR A 297 7.02 4.27 -21.56
CA THR A 297 6.59 5.63 -21.13
C THR A 297 5.45 5.72 -20.09
N ASP A 298 5.05 4.63 -19.42
CA ASP A 298 4.02 4.64 -18.39
C ASP A 298 4.59 5.23 -17.08
N PRO A 299 4.09 6.39 -16.59
CA PRO A 299 4.59 7.02 -15.38
C PRO A 299 4.49 6.15 -14.12
N VAL A 300 3.54 5.21 -14.07
CA VAL A 300 3.38 4.29 -12.93
C VAL A 300 4.50 3.25 -12.93
N ILE A 301 4.78 2.64 -14.08
CA ILE A 301 5.84 1.63 -14.23
C ILE A 301 7.21 2.27 -14.00
N THR A 302 7.44 3.48 -14.53
CA THR A 302 8.67 4.26 -14.27
C THR A 302 8.87 4.51 -12.78
N GLN A 303 7.80 4.83 -12.04
CA GLN A 303 7.87 5.06 -10.61
C GLN A 303 8.19 3.76 -9.85
N ASN A 304 7.54 2.65 -10.20
CA ASN A 304 7.78 1.35 -9.56
C ASN A 304 9.21 0.85 -9.80
N LEU A 305 9.76 1.10 -10.99
CA LEU A 305 11.15 0.84 -11.32
C LEU A 305 12.10 1.65 -10.43
N ALA A 306 11.86 2.97 -10.30
CA ALA A 306 12.68 3.83 -9.45
C ALA A 306 12.66 3.40 -7.97
N THR A 307 11.50 3.00 -7.45
CA THR A 307 11.38 2.45 -6.08
C THR A 307 12.16 1.15 -5.91
N SER A 308 12.13 0.27 -6.90
CA SER A 308 12.88 -1.00 -6.82
C SER A 308 14.39 -0.81 -6.93
N LEU A 309 14.84 0.13 -7.76
CA LEU A 309 16.24 0.54 -7.84
C LEU A 309 16.72 1.15 -6.53
N GLN A 310 15.90 1.96 -5.85
CA GLN A 310 16.22 2.50 -4.54
C GLN A 310 16.41 1.39 -3.50
N ASN A 311 15.51 0.40 -3.43
CA ASN A 311 15.64 -0.71 -2.48
C ASN A 311 16.80 -1.66 -2.83
N LEU A 312 17.05 -1.87 -4.12
CA LEU A 312 18.23 -2.61 -4.60
C LEU A 312 19.53 -1.91 -4.18
N GLY A 313 19.60 -0.59 -4.32
CA GLY A 313 20.78 0.17 -3.89
C GLY A 313 21.02 0.12 -2.39
N THR A 314 19.96 0.15 -1.58
CA THR A 314 20.05 -0.08 -0.13
C THR A 314 20.60 -1.47 0.16
N SER A 315 20.07 -2.51 -0.51
CA SER A 315 20.52 -3.90 -0.33
C SER A 315 21.99 -4.10 -0.72
N PHE A 316 22.47 -3.40 -1.76
CA PHE A 316 23.90 -3.38 -2.09
C PHE A 316 24.73 -2.66 -1.03
N SER A 317 24.24 -1.55 -0.49
CA SER A 317 24.92 -0.81 0.58
C SER A 317 25.09 -1.66 1.85
N ASP A 318 24.06 -2.41 2.23
CA ASP A 318 24.07 -3.31 3.39
C ASP A 318 25.10 -4.44 3.24
N MET A 319 25.40 -4.83 1.99
CA MET A 319 26.45 -5.81 1.65
C MET A 319 27.83 -5.19 1.39
N GLY A 320 28.00 -3.88 1.63
CA GLY A 320 29.25 -3.16 1.37
C GLY A 320 29.59 -2.97 -0.11
N ARG A 321 28.65 -3.27 -1.03
CA ARG A 321 28.81 -3.11 -2.49
C ARG A 321 28.47 -1.68 -2.90
N HIS A 322 29.23 -0.71 -2.41
CA HIS A 322 28.89 0.71 -2.51
C HIS A 322 28.91 1.26 -3.95
N GLU A 323 29.72 0.72 -4.88
CA GLU A 323 29.63 1.12 -6.29
C GLU A 323 28.33 0.66 -6.95
N ASP A 324 27.85 -0.53 -6.61
CA ASP A 324 26.58 -1.06 -7.13
C ASP A 324 25.39 -0.27 -6.57
N ALA A 325 25.47 0.06 -5.28
CA ALA A 325 24.50 0.92 -4.60
C ALA A 325 24.41 2.30 -5.25
N LEU A 326 25.57 2.94 -5.49
CA LEU A 326 25.65 4.24 -6.13
C LEU A 326 24.96 4.23 -7.51
N ARG A 327 25.28 3.23 -8.34
CA ARG A 327 24.67 3.09 -9.67
C ARG A 327 23.15 2.97 -9.61
N ALA A 328 22.64 2.13 -8.71
CA ALA A 328 21.20 1.93 -8.55
C ALA A 328 20.48 3.20 -8.05
N HIS A 329 21.07 3.92 -7.08
CA HIS A 329 20.50 5.16 -6.57
C HIS A 329 20.53 6.30 -7.60
N GLN A 330 21.59 6.39 -8.41
CA GLN A 330 21.69 7.35 -9.51
C GLN A 330 20.62 7.10 -10.58
N GLU A 331 20.46 5.85 -11.03
CA GLU A 331 19.41 5.49 -11.99
C GLU A 331 18.01 5.81 -11.43
N ALA A 332 17.76 5.50 -10.15
CA ALA A 332 16.50 5.86 -9.50
C ALA A 332 16.26 7.38 -9.45
N ALA A 333 17.31 8.18 -9.21
CA ALA A 333 17.22 9.63 -9.24
C ALA A 333 16.91 10.14 -10.66
N GLU A 334 17.59 9.62 -11.68
CA GLU A 334 17.37 10.00 -13.08
C GLU A 334 15.92 9.74 -13.53
N LEU A 335 15.35 8.57 -13.21
CA LEU A 335 13.95 8.27 -13.49
C LEU A 335 12.97 9.23 -12.80
N ARG A 336 13.35 9.77 -11.63
CA ARG A 336 12.52 10.70 -10.85
C ARG A 336 12.71 12.16 -11.25
N ARG A 337 13.78 12.53 -11.95
CA ARG A 337 13.99 13.90 -12.48
C ARG A 337 12.98 14.29 -13.57
N GLY A 338 12.44 13.32 -14.30
CA GLY A 338 11.39 13.54 -15.30
C GLY A 338 9.95 13.52 -14.77
N ALA A 339 9.76 13.39 -13.44
CA ALA A 339 8.46 13.16 -12.82
C ALA A 339 7.78 14.46 -12.32
N ASP A 340 6.49 14.35 -11.98
CA ASP A 340 5.64 15.41 -11.44
C ASP A 340 6.32 16.18 -10.28
N PRO A 341 6.28 17.54 -10.26
CA PRO A 341 6.83 18.36 -9.17
C PRO A 341 6.40 17.95 -7.75
N THR A 342 5.21 17.34 -7.61
CA THR A 342 4.70 16.81 -6.33
C THR A 342 5.49 15.61 -5.80
N ARG A 343 6.34 14.99 -6.63
CA ARG A 343 7.12 13.78 -6.30
C ARG A 343 8.62 14.05 -6.08
N THR A 344 9.01 15.31 -6.02
CA THR A 344 10.38 15.77 -5.80
C THR A 344 10.98 15.29 -4.46
N LYS A 345 10.16 14.92 -3.47
CA LYS A 345 10.63 14.24 -2.24
C LYS A 345 11.35 12.92 -2.52
N PHE A 346 10.81 12.08 -3.40
CA PHE A 346 11.41 10.78 -3.73
C PHE A 346 12.71 10.95 -4.53
N LEU A 347 12.81 12.00 -5.34
CA LEU A 347 14.07 12.37 -5.99
C LEU A 347 15.13 12.71 -4.93
N ALA A 348 14.78 13.57 -3.97
CA ALA A 348 15.69 13.92 -2.87
C ALA A 348 16.16 12.69 -2.08
N GLU A 349 15.28 11.72 -1.82
CA GLU A 349 15.64 10.46 -1.15
C GLU A 349 16.61 9.60 -1.97
N SER A 350 16.45 9.50 -3.30
CA SER A 350 17.42 8.80 -4.15
C SER A 350 18.79 9.48 -4.14
N LEU A 351 18.82 10.81 -4.26
CA LEU A 351 20.04 11.61 -4.25
C LEU A 351 20.76 11.48 -2.90
N ALA A 352 19.99 11.42 -1.80
CA ALA A 352 20.50 11.19 -0.47
C ALA A 352 21.25 9.87 -0.35
N HIS A 353 20.63 8.79 -0.81
CA HIS A 353 21.24 7.46 -0.76
C HIS A 353 22.46 7.34 -1.69
N ALA A 354 22.45 8.03 -2.84
CA ALA A 354 23.62 8.14 -3.70
C ALA A 354 24.79 8.86 -3.00
N GLY A 355 24.50 9.94 -2.27
CA GLY A 355 25.49 10.66 -1.45
C GLY A 355 26.09 9.80 -0.33
N CYS A 356 25.25 8.99 0.35
CA CYS A 356 25.73 8.02 1.34
C CYS A 356 26.67 6.97 0.72
N ALA A 357 26.32 6.43 -0.46
CA ALA A 357 27.15 5.47 -1.17
C ALA A 357 28.50 6.07 -1.59
N LEU A 358 28.51 7.31 -2.09
CA LEU A 358 29.75 8.04 -2.40
C LEU A 358 30.64 8.29 -1.17
N SER A 359 30.01 8.59 -0.03
CA SER A 359 30.73 8.78 1.24
C SER A 359 31.42 7.47 1.66
N ALA A 360 30.72 6.34 1.54
CA ALA A 360 31.28 5.01 1.82
C ALA A 360 32.38 4.57 0.82
N LEU A 361 32.41 5.16 -0.38
CA LEU A 361 33.46 4.98 -1.38
C LEU A 361 34.65 5.94 -1.21
N GLU A 362 34.69 6.70 -0.11
CA GLU A 362 35.70 7.74 0.15
C GLU A 362 35.73 8.83 -0.96
N ARG A 363 34.57 9.11 -1.57
CA ARG A 363 34.37 10.13 -2.62
C ARG A 363 33.35 11.20 -2.22
N PRO A 364 33.47 11.83 -1.03
CA PRO A 364 32.49 12.81 -0.54
C PRO A 364 32.40 14.07 -1.42
N ALA A 365 33.49 14.44 -2.10
CA ALA A 365 33.50 15.57 -3.03
C ALA A 365 32.46 15.43 -4.15
N ASP A 366 32.27 14.20 -4.66
CA ASP A 366 31.31 13.91 -5.72
C ASP A 366 29.85 13.98 -5.21
N ALA A 367 29.63 13.91 -3.89
CA ALA A 367 28.30 13.99 -3.28
C ALA A 367 27.80 15.43 -3.07
N LEU A 368 28.67 16.44 -3.25
CA LEU A 368 28.33 17.85 -3.09
C LEU A 368 27.22 18.29 -4.04
N HIS A 369 27.29 17.88 -5.31
CA HIS A 369 26.27 18.20 -6.32
C HIS A 369 24.89 17.65 -5.93
N PHE A 370 24.82 16.42 -5.38
CA PHE A 370 23.55 15.86 -4.91
C PHE A 370 22.97 16.64 -3.74
N SER A 371 23.82 17.10 -2.83
CA SER A 371 23.40 17.90 -1.67
C SER A 371 22.84 19.27 -2.12
N GLN A 372 23.50 19.93 -3.06
CA GLN A 372 23.02 21.18 -3.68
C GLN A 372 21.66 20.97 -4.36
N GLU A 373 21.51 19.91 -5.15
CA GLU A 373 20.25 19.59 -5.85
C GLU A 373 19.11 19.30 -4.84
N ILE A 374 19.38 18.62 -3.72
CA ILE A 374 18.40 18.37 -2.66
C ILE A 374 17.96 19.69 -1.99
N VAL A 375 18.90 20.62 -1.73
CA VAL A 375 18.59 21.94 -1.14
C VAL A 375 17.69 22.74 -2.09
N GLU A 376 18.01 22.78 -3.38
CA GLU A 376 17.17 23.46 -4.38
C GLU A 376 15.75 22.88 -4.45
N ILE A 377 15.62 21.55 -4.39
CA ILE A 377 14.33 20.87 -4.36
C ILE A 377 13.51 21.31 -3.15
N CYS A 378 14.14 21.41 -1.97
CA CYS A 378 13.46 21.79 -0.75
C CYS A 378 13.03 23.26 -0.76
N GLN A 379 13.89 24.17 -1.21
CA GLN A 379 13.56 25.58 -1.37
C GLN A 379 12.35 25.79 -2.30
N LYS A 380 12.34 25.13 -3.47
CA LYS A 380 11.21 25.18 -4.42
C LYS A 380 9.90 24.64 -3.83
N GLN A 381 9.96 23.65 -2.94
CA GLN A 381 8.78 23.12 -2.24
C GLN A 381 8.24 24.09 -1.19
N GLU A 382 9.12 24.78 -0.45
CA GLU A 382 8.73 25.78 0.55
C GLU A 382 8.03 26.98 -0.07
N GLU A 383 8.50 27.42 -1.23
CA GLU A 383 7.88 28.52 -2.00
C GLU A 383 6.49 28.15 -2.55
N THR A 384 6.29 26.90 -2.96
CA THR A 384 5.03 26.42 -3.57
C THR A 384 3.98 25.98 -2.55
N ASN A 385 4.40 25.59 -1.34
CA ASN A 385 3.53 24.99 -0.33
C ASN A 385 3.40 25.83 0.96
N ALA A 386 3.44 27.15 0.84
CA ALA A 386 3.40 28.12 1.94
C ALA A 386 2.19 27.98 2.90
N ALA A 387 1.15 27.21 2.53
CA ALA A 387 -0.02 26.94 3.37
C ALA A 387 0.08 25.64 4.21
N VAL A 388 1.00 24.72 3.90
CA VAL A 388 1.25 23.50 4.69
C VAL A 388 2.76 23.30 4.79
N ARG A 389 3.36 23.92 5.80
CA ARG A 389 4.78 23.79 6.13
C ARG A 389 5.06 22.36 6.65
N ILE A 390 5.32 21.41 5.76
CA ILE A 390 5.74 20.04 6.09
C ILE A 390 7.27 19.99 6.17
N PRO A 391 7.90 19.73 7.32
CA PRO A 391 9.34 19.49 7.42
C PRO A 391 9.71 18.14 6.79
N ASN A 392 10.52 18.15 5.73
CA ASN A 392 11.13 16.95 5.18
C ASN A 392 12.32 16.49 6.05
N ARG A 393 12.37 15.18 6.35
CA ARG A 393 13.49 14.52 7.07
C ARG A 393 14.74 14.28 6.20
N VAL A 394 14.62 14.49 4.90
CA VAL A 394 15.60 14.10 3.86
C VAL A 394 16.82 15.01 3.76
N PRO A 395 16.74 16.36 3.89
CA PRO A 395 17.86 17.27 3.63
C PRO A 395 19.09 16.97 4.48
N ALA A 396 18.89 16.47 5.69
CA ALA A 396 19.90 16.60 6.71
C ALA A 396 20.41 15.28 7.33
N ARG A 397 19.95 14.15 6.77
CA ARG A 397 20.76 12.91 6.73
C ARG A 397 21.92 13.02 5.73
N CYS A 398 21.76 13.78 4.63
CA CYS A 398 22.77 13.90 3.57
C CYS A 398 23.99 14.71 4.01
N THR A 399 23.74 15.86 4.65
CA THR A 399 24.79 16.73 5.16
C THR A 399 25.55 16.10 6.33
N ALA A 400 24.88 15.28 7.16
CA ALA A 400 25.52 14.50 8.22
C ALA A 400 26.43 13.36 7.69
N SER A 401 26.16 12.82 6.49
CA SER A 401 27.01 11.78 5.89
C SER A 401 28.28 12.31 5.22
N LEU A 402 28.30 13.57 4.78
CA LEU A 402 29.51 14.26 4.28
C LEU A 402 30.58 14.45 5.37
N ALA A 403 30.15 14.68 6.61
CA ALA A 403 31.00 15.02 7.75
C ALA A 403 31.92 13.89 8.23
N VAL A 404 31.45 12.63 8.19
CA VAL A 404 32.19 11.50 8.77
C VAL A 404 33.48 11.17 7.99
N PHE A 405 33.58 11.58 6.72
CA PHE A 405 34.71 11.19 5.85
C PHE A 405 35.43 12.36 5.14
N GLY A 406 34.86 13.57 5.10
CA GLY A 406 35.53 14.78 4.57
C GLY A 406 36.77 15.20 5.35
N GLY A 407 36.91 14.74 6.60
CA GLY A 407 38.08 15.00 7.46
C GLY A 407 39.42 14.48 6.94
N GLY A 408 39.42 13.61 5.91
CA GLY A 408 40.65 13.00 5.38
C GLY A 408 41.32 13.70 4.19
N MET A 409 40.67 14.62 3.47
CA MET A 409 41.11 14.96 2.09
C MET A 409 41.17 16.45 1.70
N GLY A 410 41.20 17.41 2.63
CA GLY A 410 41.56 18.81 2.29
C GLY A 410 40.47 19.64 1.59
N LEU A 411 39.22 19.19 1.57
CA LEU A 411 38.03 19.93 1.11
C LEU A 411 37.21 20.44 2.30
N HIS A 412 37.90 21.05 3.27
CA HIS A 412 37.33 21.33 4.59
C HIS A 412 36.29 22.47 4.57
N ASP A 413 36.46 23.48 3.71
CA ASP A 413 35.60 24.67 3.73
C ASP A 413 34.20 24.42 3.13
N ASP A 414 34.11 23.70 2.01
CA ASP A 414 32.82 23.40 1.37
C ASP A 414 32.00 22.38 2.18
N ALA A 415 32.66 21.41 2.81
CA ALA A 415 32.03 20.44 3.70
C ALA A 415 31.52 21.12 4.99
N LEU A 416 32.34 22.00 5.58
CA LEU A 416 31.96 22.78 6.75
C LEU A 416 30.77 23.71 6.44
N GLN A 417 30.76 24.36 5.27
CA GLN A 417 29.63 25.20 4.87
C GLN A 417 28.33 24.39 4.78
N ALA A 418 28.38 23.18 4.20
CA ALA A 418 27.21 22.30 4.13
C ALA A 418 26.75 21.83 5.54
N GLU A 419 27.68 21.61 6.47
CA GLU A 419 27.40 21.26 7.87
C GLU A 419 26.74 22.44 8.62
N GLU A 420 27.22 23.67 8.44
CA GLU A 420 26.66 24.87 9.03
C GLU A 420 25.24 25.16 8.50
N GLU A 421 25.02 24.97 7.19
CA GLU A 421 23.70 25.09 6.55
C GLU A 421 22.72 24.03 7.10
N ALA A 422 23.16 22.79 7.27
CA ALA A 422 22.36 21.70 7.82
C ALA A 422 21.93 21.94 9.27
N VAL A 423 22.87 22.36 10.12
CA VAL A 423 22.61 22.68 11.52
C VAL A 423 21.64 23.86 11.60
N THR A 424 21.80 24.87 10.76
CA THR A 424 20.89 26.02 10.69
C THR A 424 19.46 25.57 10.35
N LEU A 425 19.31 24.72 9.34
CA LEU A 425 18.02 24.16 8.95
C LEU A 425 17.40 23.31 10.08
N TYR A 426 18.16 22.43 10.73
CA TYR A 426 17.65 21.63 11.84
C TYR A 426 17.29 22.45 13.08
N ARG A 427 17.99 23.55 13.36
CA ARG A 427 17.61 24.49 14.44
C ARG A 427 16.26 25.13 14.15
N GLU A 428 15.98 25.50 12.91
CA GLU A 428 14.67 26.05 12.53
C GLU A 428 13.56 25.00 12.59
N LEU A 429 13.84 23.79 12.12
CA LEU A 429 12.87 22.70 12.09
C LEU A 429 12.59 22.11 13.49
N GLY A 430 13.60 22.00 14.35
CA GLY A 430 13.48 21.49 15.71
C GLY A 430 12.58 22.35 16.60
N LYS A 431 12.55 23.68 16.36
CA LYS A 431 11.61 24.60 17.02
C LYS A 431 10.14 24.30 16.70
N MET A 432 9.87 23.72 15.53
CA MET A 432 8.53 23.40 15.04
C MET A 432 8.12 21.95 15.34
N LYS A 433 9.08 21.02 15.42
CA LYS A 433 8.86 19.59 15.69
C LYS A 433 9.94 19.03 16.63
N PRO A 434 9.63 18.80 17.91
CA PRO A 434 10.56 18.20 18.87
C PRO A 434 11.14 16.84 18.45
N ALA A 435 10.41 16.07 17.63
CA ALA A 435 10.89 14.79 17.10
C ALA A 435 12.14 14.90 16.20
N LEU A 436 12.47 16.11 15.72
CA LEU A 436 13.68 16.37 14.90
C LEU A 436 14.90 16.74 15.75
N THR A 437 14.76 16.87 17.06
CA THR A 437 15.88 17.17 17.98
C THR A 437 16.97 16.10 17.92
N THR A 438 16.60 14.82 17.74
CA THR A 438 17.55 13.72 17.56
C THR A 438 18.43 13.91 16.32
N ASP A 439 17.86 14.43 15.23
CA ASP A 439 18.58 14.64 13.98
C ASP A 439 19.45 15.90 14.04
N LEU A 440 18.98 16.96 14.73
CA LEU A 440 19.80 18.13 15.06
C LEU A 440 21.05 17.74 15.88
N ILE A 441 20.90 16.87 16.88
CA ILE A 441 22.03 16.37 17.70
C ILE A 441 23.06 15.64 16.83
N LYS A 442 22.63 14.88 15.82
CA LYS A 442 23.55 14.21 14.88
C LYS A 442 24.29 15.22 14.00
N ALA A 443 23.58 16.20 13.44
CA ALA A 443 24.18 17.25 12.63
C ALA A 443 25.19 18.11 13.41
N LEU A 444 24.88 18.45 14.68
CA LEU A 444 25.81 19.18 15.55
C LEU A 444 27.08 18.35 15.83
N LYS A 445 26.96 17.05 16.09
CA LYS A 445 28.15 16.18 16.25
C LYS A 445 29.02 16.12 15.01
N SER A 446 28.38 16.01 13.85
CA SER A 446 29.06 16.07 12.55
C SER A 446 29.80 17.40 12.34
N LEU A 447 29.16 18.54 12.64
CA LEU A 447 29.79 19.86 12.57
C LEU A 447 30.97 19.99 13.56
N ALA A 448 30.86 19.42 14.76
CA ALA A 448 31.95 19.41 15.74
C ALA A 448 33.17 18.63 15.24
N GLU A 449 32.96 17.49 14.58
CA GLU A 449 34.03 16.70 13.94
C GLU A 449 34.72 17.50 12.82
N GLY A 450 33.95 18.18 11.97
CA GLY A 450 34.48 19.05 10.90
C GLY A 450 35.29 20.24 11.43
N LEU A 451 34.77 20.94 12.44
CA LEU A 451 35.45 22.05 13.12
C LEU A 451 36.74 21.61 13.83
N CYS A 452 36.76 20.39 14.39
CA CYS A 452 37.94 19.82 15.03
C CYS A 452 39.08 19.60 14.03
N VAL A 453 38.77 19.14 12.81
CA VAL A 453 39.76 18.95 11.73
C VAL A 453 40.36 20.28 11.26
N LEU A 454 39.57 21.36 11.32
CA LEU A 454 40.00 22.72 10.98
C LEU A 454 40.72 23.46 12.12
N GLY A 455 40.84 22.84 13.30
CA GLY A 455 41.45 23.47 14.48
C GLY A 455 40.62 24.62 15.08
N ARG A 456 39.30 24.66 14.82
CA ARG A 456 38.37 25.68 15.36
C ARG A 456 37.82 25.24 16.73
N GLU A 457 38.71 25.06 17.71
CA GLU A 457 38.39 24.46 19.02
C GLU A 457 37.26 25.18 19.80
N GLU A 458 37.17 26.51 19.73
CA GLU A 458 36.10 27.28 20.40
C GLU A 458 34.71 26.98 19.82
N ASP A 459 34.63 26.78 18.51
CA ASP A 459 33.37 26.46 17.82
C ASP A 459 32.94 25.00 18.08
N VAL A 460 33.92 24.07 18.22
CA VAL A 460 33.67 22.67 18.62
C VAL A 460 32.99 22.62 19.97
N GLU A 461 33.55 23.32 20.97
CA GLU A 461 33.01 23.33 22.33
C GLU A 461 31.57 23.87 22.37
N HIS A 462 31.28 24.91 21.56
CA HIS A 462 29.94 25.48 21.46
C HIS A 462 28.92 24.47 20.92
N VAL A 463 29.27 23.79 19.83
CA VAL A 463 28.39 22.84 19.13
C VAL A 463 28.19 21.55 19.95
N GLU A 464 29.22 21.05 20.62
CA GLU A 464 29.11 19.89 21.54
C GLU A 464 28.27 20.22 22.79
N THR A 465 28.39 21.43 23.32
CA THR A 465 27.58 21.90 24.46
C THR A 465 26.11 22.00 24.07
N GLU A 466 25.80 22.47 22.87
CA GLU A 466 24.43 22.47 22.34
C GLU A 466 23.88 21.03 22.21
N ALA A 467 24.65 20.12 21.61
CA ALA A 467 24.25 18.74 21.41
C ALA A 467 24.00 17.97 22.72
N THR A 468 24.83 18.21 23.74
CA THR A 468 24.68 17.61 25.07
C THR A 468 23.47 18.17 25.81
N THR A 469 23.21 19.48 25.71
CA THR A 469 22.03 20.12 26.29
C THR A 469 20.74 19.55 25.69
N LEU A 470 20.67 19.44 24.36
CA LEU A 470 19.51 18.87 23.67
C LEU A 470 19.25 17.41 24.04
N ARG A 471 20.32 16.61 24.20
CA ARG A 471 20.23 15.21 24.65
C ARG A 471 19.68 15.09 26.08
N GLY A 472 20.09 16.00 26.96
CA GLY A 472 19.58 16.08 28.34
C GLY A 472 18.08 16.41 28.39
N THR A 473 17.63 17.36 27.56
CA THR A 473 16.20 17.71 27.49
C THR A 473 15.34 16.60 26.91
N GLN A 474 15.84 15.82 25.96
CA GLN A 474 15.10 14.72 25.33
C GLN A 474 14.93 13.52 26.27
N SER A 475 15.95 13.19 27.05
CA SER A 475 15.89 12.09 28.03
C SER A 475 14.97 12.41 29.22
N GLN A 476 14.78 13.69 29.54
CA GLN A 476 13.76 14.14 30.51
C GLN A 476 12.33 14.07 29.94
N SER A 477 12.10 14.44 28.69
CA SER A 477 10.77 14.32 28.08
C SER A 477 10.31 12.87 27.88
N GLU A 478 11.22 11.96 27.50
CA GLU A 478 10.91 10.53 27.31
C GLU A 478 10.62 9.81 28.63
N SER A 479 11.17 10.31 29.76
CA SER A 479 10.90 9.78 31.10
C SER A 479 9.62 10.34 31.74
N GLU A 480 9.12 11.49 31.29
CA GLU A 480 7.83 12.04 31.69
C GLU A 480 6.65 11.47 30.88
N GLU A 481 6.86 11.01 29.64
CA GLU A 481 5.83 10.34 28.82
C GLU A 481 5.61 8.85 29.17
N THR A 482 6.49 8.25 29.98
CA THR A 482 6.42 6.83 30.40
C THR A 482 5.91 6.60 31.83
N VAL A 483 5.40 7.66 32.50
CA VAL A 483 4.71 7.62 33.81
C VAL A 483 3.25 7.97 33.64
#